data_AF-A0A521KK89-F1
#
_entry.id   AF-A0A521KK89-F1
#
_cell.length_a   1.000
_cell.length_b   1.000
_cell.length_c   1.000
_cell.angle_alpha   90.00
_cell.angle_beta   90.00
_cell.angle_gamma   90.00
#
_symmetry.space_group_name_H-M   'P 1'
#
loop_
_entity.id
_entity.type
_entity.pdbx_description
1 polymer ?
#
loop_
_entity_poly.entity_id
_entity_poly.type
_entity_poly.pdbx_seq_one_letter_code
_entity_poly.pdbx_strand_id
1 'polypeptide(L)' 'MRAAIEAYQHAEAECIRLTAPDDHGSGERTARLSALSAWEAARGRALDAIEAIAGTRDLDLARRMVGD' A
#
# COMPACT_ATOMS: atom_id res chain seq x y z
N MET A 1 -4.24 -2.38 14.51
CA MET A 1 -2.84 -2.04 14.12
C MET A 1 -2.24 -3.10 13.21
N ARG A 2 -2.09 -4.38 13.62
CA ARG A 2 -1.61 -5.49 12.74
C ARG A 2 -2.26 -5.52 11.36
N ALA A 3 -3.58 -5.59 11.31
CA ALA A 3 -4.33 -5.60 10.04
C ALA A 3 -4.08 -4.35 9.16
N ALA A 4 -3.84 -3.18 9.76
CA ALA A 4 -3.55 -1.96 9.00
C ALA A 4 -2.12 -1.97 8.42
N ILE A 5 -1.16 -2.53 9.16
CA ILE A 5 0.21 -2.76 8.68
C ILE A 5 0.21 -3.80 7.54
N GLU A 6 -0.52 -4.90 7.68
CA GLU A 6 -0.66 -5.92 6.63
C GLU A 6 -1.33 -5.34 5.37
N ALA A 7 -2.41 -4.56 5.55
CA ALA A 7 -3.07 -3.87 4.43
C ALA A 7 -2.12 -2.90 3.71
N TYR A 8 -1.27 -2.18 4.46
CA TYR A 8 -0.24 -1.32 3.87
C TYR A 8 0.76 -2.15 3.05
N GLN A 9 1.33 -3.21 3.63
CA GLN A 9 2.32 -4.06 2.97
C GLN A 9 1.77 -4.68 1.69
N HIS A 10 0.52 -5.15 1.73
CA HIS A 10 -0.12 -5.73 0.56
C HIS A 10 -0.33 -4.68 -0.54
N ALA A 11 -0.85 -3.50 -0.20
CA ALA A 11 -1.04 -2.42 -1.15
C ALA A 11 0.30 -1.92 -1.74
N GLU A 12 1.35 -1.85 -0.93
CA GLU A 12 2.70 -1.49 -1.38
C GLU A 12 3.27 -2.52 -2.37
N ALA A 13 3.14 -3.81 -2.07
CA ALA A 13 3.58 -4.89 -2.95
C ALA A 13 2.87 -4.83 -4.32
N GLU A 14 1.56 -4.57 -4.32
CA GLU A 14 0.78 -4.44 -5.56
C GLU A 14 1.18 -3.19 -6.35
N CYS A 15 1.44 -2.05 -5.69
CA CYS A 15 1.97 -0.85 -6.36
C CYS A 15 3.33 -1.13 -7.03
N ILE A 16 4.24 -1.85 -6.36
CA ILE A 16 5.54 -2.24 -6.93
C ILE A 16 5.35 -3.16 -8.13
N ARG A 17 4.49 -4.19 -7.99
CA ARG A 17 4.18 -5.14 -9.06
C ARG A 17 3.62 -4.43 -10.31
N LEU A 18 2.77 -3.44 -10.12
CA LEU A 18 2.12 -2.66 -11.20
C LEU A 18 3.00 -1.53 -11.75
N THR A 19 4.09 -1.14 -11.09
CA THR A 19 5.04 -0.14 -11.62
C THR A 19 6.23 -0.78 -12.32
N ALA A 20 6.46 -2.09 -12.16
CA ALA A 20 7.47 -2.82 -12.92
C ALA A 20 7.26 -2.63 -14.44
N PRO A 21 8.34 -2.42 -15.22
CA PRO A 21 8.24 -2.32 -16.67
C PRO A 21 7.73 -3.63 -17.26
N ASP A 22 6.81 -3.54 -18.21
CA ASP A 22 6.15 -4.69 -18.83
C ASP A 22 5.97 -4.43 -20.34
N ASP A 23 6.07 -5.47 -21.15
CA ASP A 23 6.04 -5.42 -22.63
C ASP A 23 4.60 -5.49 -23.18
N HIS A 24 3.69 -4.67 -22.65
CA HIS A 24 2.24 -4.82 -22.89
C HIS A 24 1.57 -3.60 -23.57
N GLY A 25 0.45 -3.86 -24.26
CA GLY A 25 -0.24 -2.92 -25.16
C GLY A 25 -1.05 -1.82 -24.45
N SER A 26 -1.51 -0.79 -25.18
CA SER A 26 -2.07 0.42 -24.57
C SER A 26 -3.35 0.22 -23.74
N GLY A 27 -4.18 -0.79 -24.04
CA GLY A 27 -5.37 -1.13 -23.26
C GLY A 27 -5.04 -1.73 -21.89
N GLU A 28 -4.05 -2.62 -21.86
CA GLU A 28 -3.51 -3.22 -20.63
C GLU A 28 -2.83 -2.16 -19.77
N ARG A 29 -2.19 -1.16 -20.39
CA ARG A 29 -1.63 0.01 -19.69
C ARG A 29 -2.69 0.82 -18.94
N THR A 30 -3.85 1.11 -19.53
CA THR A 30 -4.91 1.89 -18.86
C THR A 30 -5.52 1.13 -17.68
N ALA A 31 -5.82 -0.16 -17.85
CA ALA A 31 -6.34 -0.99 -16.76
C ALA A 31 -5.32 -1.09 -15.61
N ARG A 32 -4.04 -1.24 -15.95
CA ARG A 32 -2.92 -1.25 -14.98
C ARG A 32 -2.79 0.05 -14.22
N LEU A 33 -2.86 1.20 -14.90
CA LEU A 33 -2.79 2.51 -14.24
C LEU A 33 -3.98 2.75 -13.31
N SER A 34 -5.19 2.35 -13.72
CA SER A 34 -6.37 2.43 -12.86
C SER A 34 -6.23 1.55 -11.61
N ALA A 35 -5.73 0.32 -11.77
CA ALA A 35 -5.42 -0.57 -10.65
C ALA A 35 -4.34 0.02 -9.74
N LEU A 36 -3.29 0.61 -10.31
CA LEU A 36 -2.21 1.27 -9.56
C LEU A 36 -2.78 2.39 -8.68
N SER A 37 -3.60 3.29 -9.24
CA SER A 37 -4.22 4.36 -8.46
C SER A 37 -5.13 3.85 -7.34
N ALA A 38 -5.84 2.74 -7.55
CA ALA A 38 -6.66 2.12 -6.51
C ALA A 38 -5.80 1.59 -5.35
N TRP A 39 -4.67 0.95 -5.65
CA TRP A 39 -3.73 0.46 -4.64
C TRP A 39 -2.97 1.57 -3.93
N GLU A 40 -2.61 2.66 -4.62
CA GLU A 40 -2.04 3.85 -3.99
C GLU A 40 -3.01 4.47 -2.98
N ALA A 41 -4.29 4.56 -3.34
CA ALA A 41 -5.33 5.02 -2.42
C ALA A 41 -5.53 4.06 -1.23
N ALA A 42 -5.45 2.75 -1.46
CA ALA A 42 -5.50 1.76 -0.37
C ALA A 42 -4.30 1.89 0.58
N ARG A 43 -3.09 2.10 0.04
CA ARG A 43 -1.87 2.37 0.81
C ARG A 43 -2.03 3.62 1.68
N GLY A 44 -2.60 4.70 1.13
CA GLY A 44 -2.90 5.92 1.87
C GLY A 44 -3.86 5.67 3.04
N ARG A 45 -5.00 5.01 2.79
CA ARG A 45 -5.98 4.67 3.85
C ARG A 45 -5.38 3.78 4.95
N ALA A 46 -4.49 2.87 4.59
CA ALA A 46 -3.79 2.04 5.57
C ALA A 46 -2.87 2.87 6.47
N LEU A 47 -2.13 3.84 5.92
CA LEU A 47 -1.33 4.79 6.70
C LEU A 47 -2.20 5.64 7.62
N ASP A 48 -3.33 6.16 7.12
CA ASP A 48 -4.24 6.97 7.94
C ASP A 48 -4.81 6.15 9.11
N ALA A 49 -5.13 4.87 8.89
CA ALA A 49 -5.56 3.96 9.95
C ALA A 49 -4.44 3.69 10.97
N ILE A 50 -3.19 3.56 10.53
CA ILE A 50 -2.04 3.41 11.43
C ILE A 50 -1.85 4.68 12.27
N GLU A 51 -1.92 5.85 11.65
CA GLU A 51 -1.81 7.15 12.33
C GLU A 51 -2.92 7.33 13.37
N ALA A 52 -4.16 6.98 13.03
CA ALA A 52 -5.29 7.06 13.96
C ALA A 52 -5.13 6.15 15.19
N ILE A 53 -4.41 5.03 15.07
CA ILE A 53 -4.22 4.05 16.15
C ILE A 53 -2.94 4.32 16.95
N ALA A 54 -1.85 4.63 16.27
CA ALA A 54 -0.50 4.72 16.84
C ALA A 54 -0.02 6.16 17.04
N GLY A 55 -0.73 7.15 16.50
CA GLY A 55 -0.31 8.55 16.48
C GLY A 55 0.90 8.82 15.57
N THR A 56 1.22 7.91 14.66
CA THR A 56 2.38 8.01 13.76
C THR A 56 2.11 7.34 12.42
N ARG A 57 2.74 7.85 11.35
CA ARG A 57 2.80 7.19 10.03
C ARG A 57 4.09 6.40 9.82
N ASP A 58 4.99 6.40 10.80
CA ASP A 58 6.22 5.61 10.80
C ASP A 58 5.87 4.13 11.00
N LEU A 59 6.06 3.33 9.94
CA LEU A 59 5.74 1.91 9.94
C LEU A 59 6.66 1.08 10.82
N ASP A 60 7.95 1.45 10.92
CA ASP A 60 8.88 0.73 11.78
C ASP A 60 8.55 0.98 13.26
N LEU A 61 8.20 2.21 13.60
CA LEU A 61 7.68 2.53 14.93
C LEU A 61 6.35 1.80 15.19
N ALA A 62 5.40 1.83 14.26
CA ALA A 62 4.12 1.14 14.40
C ALA A 62 4.30 -0.38 14.57
N ARG A 63 5.23 -1.01 13.83
CA ARG A 63 5.57 -2.44 13.98
C ARG A 63 6.16 -2.74 15.36
N ARG A 64 7.07 -1.90 15.87
CA ARG A 64 7.64 -2.06 17.22
C ARG A 64 6.58 -1.93 18.31
N MET A 65 5.58 -1.06 18.12
CA MET A 65 4.44 -0.89 19.04
C MET A 65 3.49 -2.09 19.05
N VAL A 66 3.41 -2.82 17.93
CA VAL A 66 2.65 -4.08 17.86
C VAL A 66 3.39 -5.20 18.59
N GLY A 67 4.72 -5.23 18.50
CA GLY A 67 5.55 -6.32 19.03
C GLY A 67 5.36 -7.63 18.28
N ASP A 68 6.41 -8.47 18.27
CA ASP A 68 6.30 -9.93 18.09
C ASP A 68 5.02 -10.49 18.73
#